data_AF-A0A3L7W890-F1
#
_entry.id   AF-A0A3L7W890-F1
#
_cell.length_a   1.000
_cell.length_b   1.000
_cell.length_c   1.000
_cell.angle_alpha   90.00
_cell.angle_beta   90.00
_cell.angle_gamma   90.00
#
_symmetry.space_group_name_H-M   'P 1'
#
loop_
_entity.id
_entity.type
_entity.pdbx_description
1 polymer ?
#
loop_
_entity_poly.entity_id
_entity_poly.type
_entity_poly.pdbx_seq_one_letter_code
_entity_poly.pdbx_strand_id
1 'polypeptide(L)'
;MDHEQHDRAPGLFVNRGLVVQRADKANILRPLLHQTVSYRHLRDGEQIVRGHGWVEEVLGDDPEVSSIFTPLTITINVDAFESIEFDLSEPGNLRYVLRSGADAVEIEYQAGTQIPDAAPVKSWLEYRGEQYVQIELPTGAWPTASDDKPHSNEIG
;
A
#
# COMPACT_ATOMS: atom_id res chain seq x y z
N MET A 1 -21.39 31.82 20.94
CA MET A 1 -21.32 30.42 20.47
C MET A 1 -20.82 30.52 19.06
N ASP A 2 -19.50 30.67 18.94
CA ASP A 2 -18.83 30.98 17.68
C ASP A 2 -18.79 29.72 16.84
N HIS A 3 -19.54 29.72 15.74
CA HIS A 3 -19.34 28.75 14.68
C HIS A 3 -18.09 29.20 13.93
N GLU A 4 -16.93 28.69 14.33
CA GLU A 4 -15.70 28.80 13.53
C GLU A 4 -15.98 28.19 12.16
N GLN A 5 -16.33 29.08 11.25
CA GLN A 5 -16.44 28.83 9.84
C GLN A 5 -15.02 28.50 9.39
N HIS A 6 -14.67 27.21 9.40
CA HIS A 6 -13.44 26.72 8.77
C HIS A 6 -13.47 27.22 7.34
N ASP A 7 -12.68 28.26 7.08
CA ASP A 7 -12.48 28.85 5.77
C ASP A 7 -12.00 27.70 4.87
N ARG A 8 -12.92 27.17 4.05
CA ARG A 8 -12.63 26.04 3.18
C ARG A 8 -11.62 26.55 2.17
N ALA A 9 -10.35 26.26 2.42
CA ALA A 9 -9.27 26.54 1.49
C ALA A 9 -9.71 26.06 0.09
N PRO A 10 -9.51 26.88 -0.96
CA PRO A 10 -9.94 26.52 -2.30
C PRO A 10 -9.29 25.20 -2.72
N GLY A 11 -10.09 24.25 -3.21
CA GLY A 11 -9.60 22.98 -3.71
C GLY A 11 -8.81 23.18 -5.01
N LEU A 12 -7.57 22.72 -5.03
CA LEU A 12 -6.74 22.69 -6.23
C LEU A 12 -6.88 21.31 -6.90
N PHE A 13 -7.28 21.29 -8.17
CA PHE A 13 -7.38 20.07 -8.97
C PHE A 13 -6.12 19.89 -9.79
N VAL A 14 -5.28 18.92 -9.41
CA VAL A 14 -4.05 18.57 -10.12
C VAL A 14 -4.21 17.17 -10.69
N ASN A 15 -4.11 17.04 -12.02
CA ASN A 15 -4.24 15.74 -12.68
C ASN A 15 -2.88 15.07 -12.88
N ARG A 16 -1.77 15.82 -12.87
CA ARG A 16 -0.42 15.30 -13.01
C ARG A 16 0.54 16.06 -12.11
N GLY A 17 1.43 15.37 -11.45
CA GLY A 17 2.40 16.03 -10.58
C GLY A 17 3.45 15.08 -10.02
N LEU A 18 4.45 15.70 -9.40
CA LEU A 18 5.49 15.03 -8.63
C LEU A 18 5.36 15.48 -7.18
N VAL A 19 5.31 14.51 -6.27
CA VAL A 19 5.19 14.75 -4.84
C VAL A 19 6.43 14.23 -4.14
N VAL A 20 7.05 15.10 -3.36
CA VAL A 20 8.24 14.77 -2.54
C VAL A 20 7.95 14.84 -1.05
N GLN A 21 6.96 15.66 -0.65
CA GLN A 21 6.60 15.80 0.75
C GLN A 21 5.87 14.56 1.25
N ARG A 22 6.29 14.06 2.41
CA ARG A 22 5.75 12.87 3.06
C ARG A 22 4.23 12.90 3.23
N ALA A 23 3.68 13.99 3.78
CA ALA A 23 2.24 14.13 4.00
C ALA A 23 1.46 14.06 2.68
N ASP A 24 1.98 14.72 1.64
CA ASP A 24 1.36 14.72 0.32
C ASP A 24 1.46 13.35 -0.35
N LYS A 25 2.59 12.63 -0.22
CA LYS A 25 2.77 11.27 -0.74
C LYS A 25 1.71 10.31 -0.18
N ALA A 26 1.43 10.38 1.12
CA ALA A 26 0.37 9.58 1.72
C ALA A 26 -1.01 10.01 1.20
N ASN A 27 -1.28 11.32 1.14
CA ASN A 27 -2.57 11.86 0.71
C ASN A 27 -2.92 11.49 -0.74
N ILE A 28 -1.97 11.59 -1.67
CA ILE A 28 -2.22 11.27 -3.08
C ILE A 28 -2.40 9.77 -3.34
N LEU A 29 -1.89 8.89 -2.47
CA LEU A 29 -2.07 7.45 -2.57
C LEU A 29 -3.34 6.94 -1.87
N ARG A 30 -3.99 7.75 -1.01
CA ARG A 30 -5.24 7.39 -0.32
C ARG A 30 -6.33 6.82 -1.25
N PRO A 31 -6.52 7.31 -2.50
CA PRO A 31 -7.51 6.73 -3.41
C PRO A 31 -7.26 5.26 -3.77
N LEU A 32 -6.02 4.76 -3.60
CA LEU A 32 -5.70 3.35 -3.82
C LEU A 32 -6.09 2.46 -2.65
N LEU A 33 -6.32 3.02 -1.45
CA LEU A 33 -6.66 2.24 -0.27
C LEU A 33 -7.92 1.41 -0.52
N HIS A 34 -7.86 0.13 -0.18
CA HIS A 34 -8.92 -0.83 -0.43
C HIS A 34 -9.30 -0.96 -1.91
N GLN A 35 -8.30 -0.85 -2.78
CA GLN A 35 -8.45 -1.15 -4.20
C GLN A 35 -7.49 -2.26 -4.61
N THR A 36 -7.92 -3.08 -5.57
CA THR A 36 -7.01 -3.96 -6.28
C THR A 36 -6.31 -3.17 -7.38
N VAL A 37 -4.99 -3.18 -7.36
CA VAL A 37 -4.15 -2.47 -8.32
C VAL A 37 -3.24 -3.43 -9.05
N SER A 38 -2.83 -3.05 -10.25
CA SER A 38 -1.70 -3.68 -10.94
C SER A 38 -0.42 -2.98 -10.50
N TYR A 39 0.63 -3.73 -10.19
CA TYR A 39 1.93 -3.18 -9.85
C TYR A 39 3.02 -3.75 -10.75
N ARG A 40 4.06 -2.95 -10.95
CA ARG A 40 5.25 -3.31 -11.71
C ARG A 40 6.46 -2.69 -11.04
N HIS A 41 7.41 -3.53 -10.64
CA HIS A 41 8.68 -3.07 -10.08
C HIS A 41 9.74 -3.08 -11.18
N LEU A 42 10.38 -1.94 -11.33
CA LEU A 42 11.46 -1.69 -12.25
C LEU A 42 12.72 -1.39 -11.46
N ARG A 43 13.86 -1.85 -12.00
CA ARG A 43 15.19 -1.47 -11.54
C ARG A 43 16.02 -1.11 -12.75
N ASP A 44 16.65 0.06 -12.73
CA ASP A 44 17.41 0.59 -13.87
C ASP A 44 16.57 0.64 -15.17
N GLY A 45 15.24 0.80 -15.04
CA GLY A 45 14.29 0.82 -16.16
C GLY A 45 13.87 -0.56 -16.68
N GLU A 46 14.47 -1.66 -16.20
CA GLU A 46 14.08 -3.01 -16.54
C GLU A 46 13.01 -3.54 -15.57
N GLN A 47 11.96 -4.17 -16.09
CA GLN A 47 10.92 -4.76 -15.27
C GLN A 47 11.41 -6.06 -14.62
N ILE A 48 11.47 -6.08 -13.29
CA ILE A 48 11.84 -7.26 -12.51
C ILE A 48 10.61 -8.10 -12.18
N VAL A 49 9.52 -7.47 -11.71
CA VAL A 49 8.30 -8.17 -11.29
C VAL A 49 7.06 -7.38 -11.65
N ARG A 50 5.96 -8.11 -11.86
CA ARG A 50 4.61 -7.54 -12.03
C ARG A 50 3.58 -8.42 -11.36
N GLY A 51 2.46 -7.83 -10.96
CA GLY A 51 1.33 -8.56 -10.41
C GLY A 51 0.12 -7.68 -10.17
N HIS A 52 -0.86 -8.26 -9.50
CA HIS A 52 -2.02 -7.55 -8.96
C HIS A 52 -2.07 -7.78 -7.47
N GLY A 53 -2.55 -6.82 -6.68
CA GLY A 53 -2.71 -6.99 -5.24
C GLY A 53 -3.66 -5.96 -4.65
N TRP A 54 -4.22 -6.28 -3.50
CA TRP A 54 -5.11 -5.40 -2.75
C TRP A 54 -4.30 -4.43 -1.89
N VAL A 55 -4.47 -3.12 -2.06
CA VAL A 55 -3.83 -2.14 -1.20
C VAL A 55 -4.54 -2.11 0.14
N GLU A 56 -3.88 -2.70 1.13
CA GLU A 56 -4.37 -2.82 2.50
C GLU A 56 -4.06 -1.55 3.27
N GLU A 57 -2.85 -1.02 3.13
CA GLU A 57 -2.37 0.12 3.92
C GLU A 57 -1.45 1.05 3.11
N VAL A 58 -1.54 2.34 3.43
CA VAL A 58 -0.59 3.37 3.02
C VAL A 58 -0.05 4.05 4.28
N LEU A 59 1.20 3.74 4.61
CA LEU A 59 1.88 4.19 5.82
C LEU A 59 2.71 5.43 5.54
N GLY A 60 2.75 6.33 6.51
CA GLY A 60 3.46 7.61 6.39
C GLY A 60 3.90 8.18 7.72
N ASP A 61 4.11 7.37 8.75
CA ASP A 61 4.51 7.72 10.12
C ASP A 61 5.58 6.76 10.71
N ASP A 62 5.96 5.70 10.01
CA ASP A 62 6.89 4.67 10.52
C ASP A 62 7.95 4.26 9.47
N PRO A 63 9.21 4.73 9.58
CA PRO A 63 10.28 4.36 8.64
C PRO A 63 10.85 2.95 8.85
N GLU A 64 10.52 2.26 9.96
CA GLU A 64 10.99 0.90 10.22
C GLU A 64 10.20 -0.15 9.43
N VAL A 65 9.01 0.21 8.95
CA VAL A 65 8.15 -0.67 8.15
C VAL A 65 8.58 -0.64 6.68
N SER A 66 8.82 -1.79 6.07
CA SER A 66 9.10 -1.88 4.63
C SER A 66 7.81 -1.88 3.81
N SER A 67 7.89 -1.37 2.58
CA SER A 67 6.82 -1.57 1.60
C SER A 67 6.77 -3.05 1.18
N ILE A 68 5.58 -3.64 1.18
CA ILE A 68 5.34 -5.04 0.85
C ILE A 68 4.40 -5.10 -0.36
N PHE A 69 4.83 -5.77 -1.42
CA PHE A 69 4.02 -6.01 -2.61
C PHE A 69 3.84 -7.51 -2.80
N THR A 70 2.66 -8.03 -2.46
CA THR A 70 2.31 -9.43 -2.71
C THR A 70 1.04 -9.54 -3.55
N PRO A 71 0.78 -10.72 -4.14
CA PRO A 71 -0.48 -10.95 -4.84
C PRO A 71 -1.74 -10.86 -3.97
N LEU A 72 -1.60 -10.99 -2.64
CA LEU A 72 -2.73 -10.96 -1.71
C LEU A 72 -2.96 -9.55 -1.16
N THR A 73 -1.92 -8.96 -0.58
CA THR A 73 -1.97 -7.63 0.03
C THR A 73 -0.74 -6.80 -0.33
N ILE A 74 -0.96 -5.49 -0.37
CA ILE A 74 0.03 -4.47 -0.63
C ILE A 74 0.00 -3.48 0.53
N THR A 75 1.17 -3.27 1.15
CA THR A 75 1.41 -2.23 2.16
C THR A 75 2.43 -1.26 1.56
N ILE A 76 2.06 0.01 1.44
CA ILE A 76 2.93 1.04 0.85
C ILE A 76 3.44 1.94 1.97
N ASN A 77 4.72 1.86 2.32
CA ASN A 77 5.36 2.87 3.14
C ASN A 77 5.90 4.00 2.26
N VAL A 78 5.32 5.21 2.39
CA VAL A 78 5.76 6.35 1.59
C VAL A 78 7.14 6.87 1.98
N ASP A 79 7.67 6.54 3.16
CA ASP A 79 9.03 6.90 3.57
C ASP A 79 10.09 6.12 2.78
N ALA A 80 9.74 4.94 2.25
CA ALA A 80 10.65 4.13 1.43
C ALA A 80 10.90 4.71 0.03
N PHE A 81 10.21 5.80 -0.33
CA PHE A 81 10.28 6.41 -1.66
C PHE A 81 10.66 7.88 -1.55
N GLU A 82 11.59 8.32 -2.39
CA GLU A 82 12.05 9.70 -2.48
C GLU A 82 10.98 10.60 -3.10
N SER A 83 10.23 10.07 -4.06
CA SER A 83 9.19 10.81 -4.77
C SER A 83 8.10 9.92 -5.32
N ILE A 84 6.92 10.51 -5.55
CA ILE A 84 5.80 9.86 -6.22
C ILE A 84 5.30 10.76 -7.35
N GLU A 85 5.35 10.25 -8.56
CA GLU A 85 4.66 10.83 -9.71
C GLU A 85 3.25 10.28 -9.79
N PHE A 86 2.28 11.10 -10.18
CA PHE A 86 0.91 10.67 -10.41
C PHE A 86 0.38 11.21 -11.74
N ASP A 87 -0.47 10.42 -12.40
CA ASP A 87 -1.23 10.78 -13.59
C ASP A 87 -2.67 10.28 -13.46
N LEU A 88 -3.58 11.23 -13.28
CA LEU A 88 -5.03 11.08 -13.10
C LEU A 88 -5.78 11.76 -14.26
N SER A 89 -5.10 12.03 -15.38
CA SER A 89 -5.69 12.74 -16.52
C SER A 89 -6.76 11.93 -17.25
N GLU A 90 -6.68 10.60 -17.16
CA GLU A 90 -7.67 9.69 -17.74
C GLU A 90 -8.74 9.33 -16.69
N PRO A 91 -10.01 9.65 -16.94
CA PRO A 91 -11.08 9.34 -16.00
C PRO A 91 -11.17 7.85 -15.71
N GLY A 92 -11.17 7.48 -14.43
CA GLY A 92 -11.24 6.09 -14.00
C GLY A 92 -9.89 5.34 -14.03
N ASN A 93 -8.82 5.97 -14.51
CA ASN A 93 -7.47 5.42 -14.47
C ASN A 93 -6.61 6.25 -13.51
N LEU A 94 -6.00 5.60 -12.52
CA LEU A 94 -5.06 6.23 -11.62
C LEU A 94 -3.70 5.57 -11.78
N ARG A 95 -2.70 6.35 -12.21
CA ARG A 95 -1.33 5.86 -12.40
C ARG A 95 -0.40 6.57 -11.43
N TYR A 96 0.43 5.80 -10.75
CA TYR A 96 1.43 6.29 -9.82
C TYR A 96 2.78 5.67 -10.12
N VAL A 97 3.86 6.43 -9.97
CA VAL A 97 5.24 5.94 -10.06
C VAL A 97 5.97 6.35 -8.80
N LEU A 98 6.27 5.38 -7.95
CA LEU A 98 6.98 5.57 -6.69
C LEU A 98 8.46 5.31 -6.95
N ARG A 99 9.33 6.29 -6.70
CA ARG A 99 10.76 6.19 -7.02
C ARG A 99 11.64 6.24 -5.78
N SER A 100 12.70 5.43 -5.79
CA SER A 100 13.80 5.47 -4.83
C SER A 100 15.10 5.15 -5.56
N GLY A 101 15.91 6.17 -5.87
CA GLY A 101 17.14 5.98 -6.65
C GLY A 101 16.89 5.32 -8.02
N ALA A 102 17.49 4.14 -8.23
CA ALA A 102 17.35 3.35 -9.46
C ALA A 102 16.10 2.45 -9.49
N ASP A 103 15.43 2.29 -8.35
CA ASP A 103 14.24 1.47 -8.19
C ASP A 103 12.98 2.32 -8.39
N ALA A 104 12.01 1.76 -9.12
CA ALA A 104 10.71 2.39 -9.34
C ALA A 104 9.58 1.36 -9.26
N VAL A 105 8.49 1.71 -8.59
CA VAL A 105 7.26 0.91 -8.57
C VAL A 105 6.16 1.68 -9.27
N GLU A 106 5.72 1.17 -10.41
CA GLU A 106 4.55 1.66 -11.12
C GLU A 106 3.31 0.96 -10.56
N ILE A 107 2.29 1.74 -10.21
CA ILE A 107 1.00 1.26 -9.72
C ILE A 107 -0.09 1.82 -10.61
N GLU A 108 -1.00 0.96 -11.05
CA GLU A 108 -2.13 1.33 -11.90
C GLU A 108 -3.43 0.77 -11.33
N TYR A 109 -4.43 1.65 -11.22
CA TYR A 109 -5.80 1.31 -10.91
C TYR A 109 -6.71 1.68 -12.08
N GLN A 110 -7.65 0.80 -12.40
CA GLN A 110 -8.63 0.98 -13.47
C GLN A 110 -10.04 0.72 -12.92
N ALA A 111 -10.86 1.76 -12.81
CA ALA A 111 -12.23 1.69 -12.35
C ALA A 111 -13.08 0.82 -13.28
N GLY A 112 -13.85 -0.12 -12.72
CA GLY A 112 -14.74 -0.98 -13.49
C GLY A 112 -14.05 -2.07 -14.31
N THR A 113 -12.73 -2.23 -14.19
CA THR A 113 -12.03 -3.39 -14.77
C THR A 113 -12.30 -4.59 -13.88
N GLN A 114 -13.10 -5.55 -14.37
CA GLN A 114 -13.03 -6.91 -13.84
C GLN A 114 -11.60 -7.39 -14.09
N ILE A 115 -10.86 -7.62 -13.00
CA ILE A 115 -9.56 -8.28 -13.03
C ILE A 115 -9.76 -9.52 -13.90
N PRO A 116 -9.02 -9.69 -15.02
CA PRO A 116 -9.07 -10.93 -15.75
C PRO A 116 -8.77 -12.04 -14.75
N ASP A 117 -9.50 -13.15 -14.80
CA ASP A 117 -9.12 -14.38 -14.10
C ASP A 117 -7.83 -14.95 -14.74
N ALA A 118 -6.78 -14.12 -14.74
CA ALA A 118 -5.44 -14.48 -15.11
C ALA A 118 -4.96 -15.29 -13.93
N ALA A 119 -4.99 -16.61 -14.10
CA ALA A 119 -4.37 -17.56 -13.19
C ALA A 119 -3.06 -16.96 -12.67
N PRO A 120 -2.85 -16.93 -11.34
CA PRO A 120 -1.69 -16.29 -10.75
C PRO A 120 -0.44 -16.76 -11.49
N VAL A 121 0.35 -15.82 -12.00
CA VAL A 121 1.65 -16.17 -12.60
C VAL A 121 2.46 -16.80 -11.47
N LYS A 122 2.51 -18.13 -11.46
CA LYS A 122 3.42 -18.91 -10.64
C LYS A 122 4.82 -18.73 -11.19
N SER A 123 5.40 -17.53 -11.04
CA SER A 123 6.85 -17.41 -11.02
C SER A 123 7.26 -17.99 -9.67
N TRP A 124 7.57 -19.27 -9.67
CA TRP A 124 8.27 -19.89 -8.55
C TRP A 124 9.50 -19.01 -8.30
N LEU A 125 9.58 -18.39 -7.12
CA LEU A 125 10.87 -17.99 -6.58
C LEU A 125 11.73 -19.26 -6.67
N GLU A 126 12.77 -19.25 -7.52
CA GLU A 126 13.73 -20.36 -7.52
C GLU A 126 14.32 -20.44 -6.12
N TYR A 127 13.88 -21.45 -5.39
CA TYR A 127 14.39 -21.79 -4.08
C TYR A 127 15.87 -22.14 -4.22
N ARG A 128 16.74 -21.16 -3.94
CA ARG A 128 18.17 -21.40 -3.71
C ARG A 128 18.33 -21.73 -2.23
N GLY A 129 18.25 -23.02 -1.92
CA GLY A 129 18.10 -23.57 -0.57
C GLY A 129 19.29 -23.43 0.36
N GLU A 130 19.83 -22.23 0.58
CA GLU A 130 20.93 -22.05 1.54
C GLU A 130 20.76 -20.92 2.55
N GLN A 131 19.71 -20.09 2.50
CA GLN A 131 19.51 -19.04 3.52
C GLN A 131 18.03 -18.86 3.83
N TYR A 132 17.58 -19.40 4.97
CA TYR A 132 16.32 -19.00 5.56
C TYR A 132 16.45 -17.57 6.11
N VAL A 133 15.53 -16.68 5.75
CA VAL A 133 15.36 -15.41 6.44
C VAL A 133 14.40 -15.66 7.61
N GLN A 134 14.94 -15.75 8.82
CA GLN A 134 14.14 -15.75 10.05
C GLN A 134 13.73 -14.30 10.34
N ILE A 135 12.43 -14.03 10.30
CA ILE A 135 11.86 -12.75 10.72
C ILE A 135 11.27 -12.98 12.11
N GLU A 136 11.84 -12.33 13.14
CA GLU A 136 11.26 -12.31 14.47
C GLU A 136 10.19 -11.22 14.54
N LEU A 137 8.93 -11.63 14.68
CA LEU A 137 7.83 -10.71 14.93
C LEU A 137 7.84 -10.31 16.42
N PRO A 138 7.76 -9.00 16.77
CA PRO A 138 7.59 -8.60 18.16
C PRO A 138 6.24 -9.11 18.67
N THR A 139 6.28 -10.09 19.57
CA THR A 139 5.11 -10.77 20.16
C THR A 139 4.26 -9.91 21.10
N GLY A 140 4.51 -8.59 21.16
CA GLY A 140 3.82 -7.66 22.07
C GLY A 140 2.57 -6.98 21.50
N ALA A 141 2.29 -7.09 20.21
CA ALA A 141 1.21 -6.33 19.54
C ALA A 141 -0.07 -7.13 19.24
N TRP A 142 -0.19 -8.34 19.78
CA TRP A 142 -1.42 -9.12 19.63
C TRP A 142 -2.31 -8.89 20.86
N PRO A 143 -3.53 -8.35 20.72
CA PRO A 143 -4.48 -8.37 21.82
C PRO A 143 -4.80 -9.83 22.11
N THR A 144 -4.28 -10.34 23.23
CA THR A 144 -4.74 -11.61 23.80
C THR A 144 -6.23 -11.45 24.05
N ALA A 145 -7.06 -12.26 23.36
CA ALA A 145 -8.48 -12.30 23.63
C ALA A 145 -8.67 -12.53 25.13
N SER A 146 -9.13 -11.50 25.84
CA SER A 146 -9.51 -11.60 27.24
C SER A 146 -10.59 -12.67 27.33
N ASP A 147 -10.24 -13.79 27.94
CA ASP A 147 -11.11 -14.93 28.20
C ASP A 147 -12.10 -14.53 29.31
N ASP A 148 -13.08 -13.68 28.98
CA ASP A 148 -14.16 -13.32 29.89
C ASP A 148 -15.26 -14.38 29.80
N LYS A 149 -15.02 -15.52 30.45
CA LYS A 149 -16.08 -16.44 30.86
C LYS A 149 -16.57 -16.03 32.25
N PRO A 150 -17.81 -15.55 32.41
CA PRO A 150 -18.40 -15.54 33.73
C PRO A 150 -18.64 -16.99 34.16
N HIS A 151 -17.94 -17.36 35.23
CA HIS A 151 -18.01 -18.62 35.94
C HIS A 151 -19.46 -19.05 36.20
N SER A 152 -19.85 -20.20 35.65
CA SER A 152 -20.80 -21.06 36.36
C SER A 152 -20.13 -21.50 37.66
N ASN A 153 -20.73 -21.18 38.79
CA ASN A 153 -20.60 -22.04 39.97
C ASN A 153 -21.89 -22.07 40.80
N GLU A 154 -22.17 -23.29 41.20
CA GLU A 154 -23.31 -23.90 41.89
C GLU A 154 -23.82 -23.18 43.15
N ILE A 155 -25.09 -23.44 43.49
CA ILE A 155 -25.51 -23.74 44.87
C ILE A 155 -26.79 -24.60 44.87
N GLY A 156 -26.75 -25.77 45.54
CA GLY A 156 -27.93 -26.46 46.10
C GLY A 156 -28.22 -27.85 45.58
#